data_AF-A0A959NGA5-F1
#
_entry.id   AF-A0A959NGA5-F1
#
_cell.length_a   1.000
_cell.length_b   1.000
_cell.length_c   1.000
_cell.angle_alpha   90.00
_cell.angle_beta   90.00
_cell.angle_gamma   90.00
#
_symmetry.space_group_name_H-M   'P 1'
#
loop_
_entity.id
_entity.type
_entity.pdbx_description
1 polymer ?
#
loop_
_entity_poly.entity_id
_entity_poly.type
_entity_poly.pdbx_seq_one_letter_code
_entity_poly.pdbx_strand_id
1 'polypeptide(L)'
;IPPGVERQQQLSNNNVPLFLNEQSLSMQVCGLQFKEARGVFRTMNLDMRQYGKMKMFIHAESVQNQSPINPGDLTAVIRIGNDFSGNYYEVKIPLQITPFGTTDSALIWPSDNYLDFDLNILTKLKSQRNKMGASPSMYYSETMSDGRTYALLGNPNLGEVRGILLGVENTGQETLCTEVWFNELRLSNLDEKGGWAALARADIKLADLGNISLSATAKSTGFGSLEQKVNERSREDLYTIDAAATIDAAKLLPKKLGLQLPVYMGISHRSSTPEYDPYDLDLNLKEKLKGVNNGKEKDSIREQAVDVTTIKTFNVTNARKIKTDGKRPKFWSLSNFDFNYSYIQTISHNPLIERDEMRRTRGAIGYTYAPNVKPFEPFRKMIKSKSPWLTLIRDFNVNYAPSQVSFKADVFRQFGAVRPRNVGGGPYQIPETYNKYFTFDRYYVVQWNLTRSISIDFNAINRARIDEPAGRIDTKSKKDSVRNNLFKGGRNTEYSQELTVAYNVPTQKIPLLNWTTLRATYNTRYNWLAASLLARTPEINLGNVLSNTQTKTINGELKFEDLYQKWRFLKAVNSNAPNLQKKNPPPGNKNADNKKGRKAGKNNSDSGADQADSKNADQPDQNPPDVN
;
A
#
# COMPACT_ATOMS: atom_id res chain seq x y z
N ILE A 1 -51.82 -0.44 9.54
CA ILE A 1 -50.66 -1.03 8.81
C ILE A 1 -51.01 -1.00 7.34
N PRO A 2 -50.14 -0.56 6.42
CA PRO A 2 -50.45 -0.56 5.00
C PRO A 2 -50.80 -1.95 4.45
N PRO A 3 -51.66 -2.04 3.43
CA PRO A 3 -52.01 -3.33 2.83
C PRO A 3 -50.75 -4.08 2.34
N GLY A 4 -50.64 -5.36 2.71
CA GLY A 4 -49.52 -6.23 2.31
C GLY A 4 -48.22 -6.02 3.09
N VAL A 5 -48.20 -5.17 4.12
CA VAL A 5 -47.08 -5.06 5.07
C VAL A 5 -47.38 -5.92 6.28
N GLU A 6 -46.43 -6.80 6.64
CA GLU A 6 -46.52 -7.65 7.82
C GLU A 6 -45.54 -7.16 8.90
N ARG A 7 -45.96 -7.24 10.16
CA ARG A 7 -45.08 -6.90 11.28
C ARG A 7 -43.92 -7.87 11.35
N GLN A 8 -42.70 -7.34 11.40
CA GLN A 8 -41.51 -8.16 11.55
C GLN A 8 -41.59 -9.00 12.82
N GLN A 9 -41.32 -10.30 12.69
CA GLN A 9 -41.30 -11.23 13.80
C GLN A 9 -39.86 -11.45 14.26
N GLN A 10 -39.63 -11.35 15.56
CA GLN A 10 -38.38 -11.73 16.20
C GLN A 10 -38.66 -12.88 17.18
N LEU A 11 -37.84 -13.93 17.12
CA LEU A 11 -37.88 -15.02 18.10
C LEU A 11 -37.25 -14.53 19.40
N SER A 12 -38.01 -14.58 20.49
CA SER A 12 -37.49 -14.37 21.85
C SER A 12 -36.81 -15.63 22.41
N ASN A 13 -36.12 -15.53 23.55
CA ASN A 13 -35.34 -16.59 24.20
C ASN A 13 -36.13 -17.86 24.59
N ASN A 14 -37.45 -17.93 24.33
CA ASN A 14 -38.31 -19.09 24.57
C ASN A 14 -39.06 -19.55 23.30
N ASN A 15 -38.55 -19.26 22.09
CA ASN A 15 -39.22 -19.56 20.81
C ASN A 15 -40.62 -18.93 20.64
N VAL A 16 -40.94 -17.90 21.42
CA VAL A 16 -42.19 -17.13 21.25
C VAL A 16 -41.97 -16.06 20.19
N PRO A 17 -42.83 -15.96 19.15
CA PRO A 17 -42.75 -14.89 18.17
C PRO A 17 -43.19 -13.56 18.81
N LEU A 18 -42.28 -12.58 18.83
CA LEU A 18 -42.59 -11.20 19.19
C LEU A 18 -42.76 -10.39 17.91
N PHE A 19 -43.91 -9.73 17.78
CA PHE A 19 -44.14 -8.81 16.66
C PHE A 19 -43.54 -7.45 17.01
N LEU A 20 -42.60 -7.00 16.20
CA LEU A 20 -42.00 -5.67 16.34
C LEU A 20 -43.02 -4.58 15.98
N ASN A 21 -42.71 -3.35 16.40
CA ASN A 21 -43.58 -2.20 16.14
C ASN A 21 -43.46 -1.78 14.67
N GLU A 22 -44.62 -1.53 14.05
CA GLU A 22 -44.74 -0.87 12.76
C GLU A 22 -44.96 0.63 13.01
N GLN A 23 -44.20 1.50 12.35
CA GLN A 23 -44.26 2.95 12.56
C GLN A 23 -44.24 3.70 11.23
N SER A 24 -45.06 4.76 11.13
CA SER A 24 -45.04 5.73 10.03
C SER A 24 -44.57 7.09 10.53
N LEU A 25 -44.03 7.91 9.62
CA LEU A 25 -43.84 9.32 9.87
C LEU A 25 -45.21 10.00 9.79
N SER A 26 -45.64 10.70 10.85
CA SER A 26 -46.76 11.64 10.78
C SER A 26 -46.24 13.08 10.69
N MET A 27 -46.72 13.80 9.69
CA MET A 27 -46.43 15.20 9.47
C MET A 27 -47.72 16.01 9.48
N GLN A 28 -47.96 16.71 10.58
CA GLN A 28 -49.08 17.62 10.74
C GLN A 28 -48.63 19.06 10.43
N VAL A 29 -49.32 19.71 9.51
CA VAL A 29 -49.01 21.08 9.06
C VAL A 29 -50.29 21.90 9.06
N CYS A 30 -50.27 23.06 9.73
CA CYS A 30 -51.38 24.00 9.75
C CYS A 30 -50.94 25.35 9.18
N GLY A 31 -51.85 26.05 8.49
CA GLY A 31 -51.60 27.36 7.91
C GLY A 31 -50.73 27.35 6.64
N LEU A 32 -50.67 26.21 5.93
CA LEU A 32 -49.85 26.06 4.72
C LEU A 32 -50.44 26.92 3.58
N GLN A 33 -49.73 27.97 3.17
CA GLN A 33 -50.21 28.91 2.16
C GLN A 33 -50.22 28.29 0.76
N PHE A 34 -51.01 28.85 -0.16
CA PHE A 34 -51.02 28.43 -1.57
C PHE A 34 -49.60 28.44 -2.18
N LYS A 35 -49.21 27.33 -2.84
CA LYS A 35 -47.87 27.05 -3.40
C LYS A 35 -46.73 26.99 -2.38
N GLU A 36 -47.05 26.99 -1.10
CA GLU A 36 -46.06 26.76 -0.06
C GLU A 36 -45.88 25.26 0.17
N ALA A 37 -44.64 24.86 0.42
CA ALA A 37 -44.28 23.49 0.77
C ALA A 37 -43.64 23.43 2.16
N ARG A 38 -43.91 22.33 2.86
CA ARG A 38 -43.25 21.95 4.11
C ARG A 38 -42.85 20.49 4.03
N GLY A 39 -41.68 20.16 4.56
CA GLY A 39 -41.18 18.80 4.52
C GLY A 39 -40.09 18.55 5.52
N VAL A 40 -39.81 17.28 5.72
CA VAL A 40 -38.72 16.76 6.54
C VAL A 40 -37.74 16.02 5.65
N PHE A 41 -36.48 16.01 6.03
CA PHE A 41 -35.45 15.29 5.28
C PHE A 41 -34.66 14.39 6.19
N ARG A 42 -34.11 13.34 5.58
CA ARG A 42 -33.14 12.46 6.22
C ARG A 42 -31.91 12.35 5.34
N THR A 43 -30.76 12.60 5.93
CA THR A 43 -29.47 12.35 5.28
C THR A 43 -29.12 10.87 5.37
N MET A 44 -28.69 10.29 4.26
CA MET A 44 -28.26 8.90 4.13
C MET A 44 -27.29 8.80 2.96
N ASN A 45 -26.43 7.78 2.92
CA ASN A 45 -25.59 7.54 1.73
C ASN A 45 -26.07 6.26 1.06
N LEU A 46 -26.83 6.40 -0.02
CA LEU A 46 -27.49 5.28 -0.69
C LEU A 46 -27.15 5.27 -2.18
N ASP A 47 -26.71 4.09 -2.65
CA ASP A 47 -26.58 3.79 -4.08
C ASP A 47 -27.84 3.07 -4.54
N MET A 48 -28.67 3.79 -5.31
CA MET A 48 -29.97 3.33 -5.76
C MET A 48 -29.91 2.67 -7.15
N ARG A 49 -28.74 2.61 -7.80
CA ARG A 49 -28.61 2.23 -9.22
C ARG A 49 -28.90 0.76 -9.51
N GLN A 50 -28.74 -0.10 -8.51
CA GLN A 50 -29.04 -1.54 -8.65
C GLN A 50 -30.52 -1.85 -8.38
N TYR A 51 -31.35 -0.86 -8.06
CA TYR A 51 -32.77 -1.06 -7.83
C TYR A 51 -33.56 -0.52 -9.02
N GLY A 52 -34.59 -1.24 -9.43
CA GLY A 52 -35.47 -0.84 -10.53
C GLY A 52 -36.62 0.05 -10.07
N LYS A 53 -37.12 -0.12 -8.84
CA LYS A 53 -38.32 0.57 -8.36
C LYS A 53 -38.16 1.15 -6.97
N MET A 54 -38.73 2.34 -6.77
CA MET A 54 -38.93 2.95 -5.46
C MET A 54 -40.41 2.94 -5.10
N LYS A 55 -40.69 2.55 -3.85
CA LYS A 55 -42.05 2.37 -3.35
C LYS A 55 -42.22 2.99 -1.97
N MET A 56 -43.35 3.63 -1.70
CA MET A 56 -43.68 4.20 -0.39
C MET A 56 -45.20 4.43 -0.27
N PHE A 57 -45.76 4.17 0.90
CA PHE A 57 -47.16 4.49 1.18
C PHE A 57 -47.31 5.91 1.68
N ILE A 58 -48.34 6.60 1.18
CA ILE A 58 -48.68 7.96 1.57
C ILE A 58 -50.17 8.00 1.91
N HIS A 59 -50.48 8.59 3.05
CA HIS A 59 -51.84 8.85 3.50
C HIS A 59 -51.98 10.34 3.78
N ALA A 60 -53.15 10.90 3.49
CA ALA A 60 -53.46 12.29 3.78
C ALA A 60 -54.86 12.41 4.33
N GLU A 61 -55.01 13.17 5.41
CA GLU A 61 -56.29 13.48 6.02
C GLU A 61 -56.41 14.96 6.38
N SER A 62 -57.66 15.39 6.55
CA SER A 62 -57.97 16.73 7.06
C SER A 62 -57.86 16.74 8.58
N VAL A 63 -57.36 17.85 9.13
CA VAL A 63 -57.29 18.01 10.59
C VAL A 63 -58.69 18.25 11.16
N GLN A 64 -59.03 17.58 12.28
CA GLN A 64 -60.30 17.79 12.95
C GLN A 64 -60.53 19.27 13.30
N ASN A 65 -61.75 19.75 13.12
CA ASN A 65 -62.14 21.15 13.38
C ASN A 65 -61.47 22.19 12.46
N GLN A 66 -60.96 21.78 11.30
CA GLN A 66 -60.46 22.66 10.24
C GLN A 66 -61.29 22.49 8.95
N SER A 67 -61.10 23.39 7.99
CA SER A 67 -61.73 23.28 6.67
C SER A 67 -61.32 21.97 5.98
N PRO A 68 -62.26 21.22 5.38
CA PRO A 68 -61.93 19.98 4.70
C PRO A 68 -61.08 20.25 3.45
N ILE A 69 -60.15 19.34 3.19
CA ILE A 69 -59.29 19.36 2.00
C ILE A 69 -59.98 18.55 0.90
N ASN A 70 -60.07 19.09 -0.32
CA ASN A 70 -60.60 18.32 -1.45
C ASN A 70 -59.49 17.46 -2.08
N PRO A 71 -59.87 16.33 -2.73
CA PRO A 71 -58.93 15.57 -3.56
C PRO A 71 -58.16 16.45 -4.55
N GLY A 72 -56.82 16.37 -4.53
CA GLY A 72 -55.94 17.16 -5.39
C GLY A 72 -55.56 18.55 -4.89
N ASP A 73 -56.14 19.04 -3.78
CA ASP A 73 -55.76 20.32 -3.16
C ASP A 73 -54.37 20.24 -2.48
N LEU A 74 -53.87 19.03 -2.25
CA LEU A 74 -52.59 18.74 -1.62
C LEU A 74 -51.74 17.83 -2.50
N THR A 75 -50.46 18.14 -2.63
CA THR A 75 -49.49 17.36 -3.42
C THR A 75 -48.34 16.89 -2.54
N ALA A 76 -48.05 15.59 -2.50
CA ALA A 76 -46.82 15.08 -1.89
C ALA A 76 -45.63 15.42 -2.78
N VAL A 77 -44.54 15.89 -2.16
CA VAL A 77 -43.28 16.25 -2.82
C VAL A 77 -42.16 15.41 -2.24
N ILE A 78 -41.58 14.54 -3.06
CA ILE A 78 -40.47 13.67 -2.69
C ILE A 78 -39.24 14.13 -3.47
N ARG A 79 -38.18 14.59 -2.77
CA ARG A 79 -36.89 14.91 -3.40
C ARG A 79 -35.83 13.90 -3.04
N ILE A 80 -35.01 13.54 -4.02
CA ILE A 80 -33.95 12.55 -3.90
C ILE A 80 -32.72 13.09 -4.64
N GLY A 81 -31.57 13.18 -3.96
CA GLY A 81 -30.37 13.66 -4.63
C GLY A 81 -29.19 13.90 -3.70
N ASN A 82 -28.25 14.70 -4.22
CA ASN A 82 -27.03 15.10 -3.50
C ASN A 82 -27.32 16.23 -2.51
N ASP A 83 -28.31 17.07 -2.82
CA ASP A 83 -28.84 18.13 -1.98
C ASP A 83 -30.36 18.33 -2.25
N PHE A 84 -31.00 19.33 -1.65
CA PHE A 84 -32.45 19.60 -1.82
C PHE A 84 -32.76 20.92 -2.52
N SER A 85 -31.75 21.67 -2.98
CA SER A 85 -31.90 23.04 -3.49
C SER A 85 -31.32 23.24 -4.89
N GLY A 86 -30.27 22.49 -5.24
CA GLY A 86 -29.53 22.63 -6.49
C GLY A 86 -29.42 21.35 -7.30
N ASN A 87 -29.42 20.17 -6.69
CA ASN A 87 -29.17 18.87 -7.34
C ASN A 87 -30.08 17.77 -6.78
N TYR A 88 -31.31 17.71 -7.29
CA TYR A 88 -32.29 16.71 -6.89
C TYR A 88 -33.19 16.27 -8.04
N TYR A 89 -33.62 15.02 -7.97
CA TYR A 89 -34.85 14.55 -8.61
C TYR A 89 -36.03 14.83 -7.70
N GLU A 90 -37.18 15.17 -8.28
CA GLU A 90 -38.41 15.45 -7.56
C GLU A 90 -39.56 14.63 -8.16
N VAL A 91 -40.38 14.04 -7.28
CA VAL A 91 -41.61 13.36 -7.64
C VAL A 91 -42.76 14.05 -6.92
N LYS A 92 -43.75 14.51 -7.68
CA LYS A 92 -44.98 15.11 -7.16
C LYS A 92 -46.17 14.20 -7.41
N ILE A 93 -46.95 13.96 -6.35
CA ILE A 93 -48.15 13.12 -6.39
C ILE A 93 -49.33 13.92 -5.83
N PRO A 94 -50.35 14.25 -6.65
CA PRO A 94 -51.61 14.80 -6.15
C PRO A 94 -52.30 13.79 -5.23
N LEU A 95 -52.59 14.20 -4.00
CA LEU A 95 -53.08 13.29 -2.97
C LEU A 95 -54.61 13.23 -2.95
N GLN A 96 -55.12 12.01 -2.79
CA GLN A 96 -56.47 11.70 -2.37
C GLN A 96 -56.56 11.82 -0.85
N ILE A 97 -57.69 12.36 -0.36
CA ILE A 97 -57.93 12.60 1.07
C ILE A 97 -58.79 11.49 1.63
N THR A 98 -58.32 10.83 2.68
CA THR A 98 -59.09 9.80 3.38
C THR A 98 -60.13 10.46 4.30
N PRO A 99 -61.40 10.04 4.28
CA PRO A 99 -62.42 10.54 5.20
C PRO A 99 -62.11 10.19 6.65
N PHE A 100 -62.42 11.12 7.56
CA PHE A 100 -62.20 10.91 8.99
C PHE A 100 -63.01 9.73 9.53
N GLY A 101 -62.42 8.93 10.42
CA GLY A 101 -63.06 7.75 11.02
C GLY A 101 -63.03 6.49 10.16
N THR A 102 -62.34 6.52 9.01
CA THR A 102 -62.11 5.33 8.17
C THR A 102 -61.26 4.30 8.91
N THR A 103 -61.71 3.05 8.96
CA THR A 103 -60.97 1.93 9.58
C THR A 103 -60.42 0.94 8.56
N ASP A 104 -60.88 0.97 7.31
CA ASP A 104 -60.39 0.11 6.25
C ASP A 104 -58.99 0.53 5.81
N SER A 105 -58.03 -0.40 5.92
CA SER A 105 -56.65 -0.19 5.54
C SER A 105 -56.45 0.20 4.07
N ALA A 106 -57.28 -0.29 3.15
CA ALA A 106 -57.14 0.04 1.73
C ALA A 106 -57.62 1.47 1.42
N LEU A 107 -58.56 1.99 2.21
CA LEU A 107 -59.04 3.37 2.11
C LEU A 107 -58.14 4.36 2.86
N ILE A 108 -57.48 3.92 3.94
CA ILE A 108 -56.44 4.70 4.63
C ILE A 108 -55.21 4.86 3.73
N TRP A 109 -54.81 3.80 3.01
CA TRP A 109 -53.66 3.81 2.10
C TRP A 109 -54.12 3.62 0.65
N PRO A 110 -54.74 4.65 0.03
CA PRO A 110 -55.29 4.52 -1.31
C PRO A 110 -54.18 4.28 -2.34
N SER A 111 -54.47 3.48 -3.36
CA SER A 111 -53.53 3.14 -4.43
C SER A 111 -53.02 4.37 -5.20
N ASP A 112 -53.83 5.42 -5.28
CA ASP A 112 -53.49 6.64 -6.02
C ASP A 112 -52.37 7.43 -5.29
N ASN A 113 -52.35 7.37 -3.96
CA ASN A 113 -51.31 7.99 -3.13
C ASN A 113 -50.03 7.14 -3.02
N TYR A 114 -50.08 5.88 -3.47
CA TYR A 114 -48.95 4.96 -3.33
C TYR A 114 -47.83 5.31 -4.32
N LEU A 115 -46.70 5.79 -3.82
CA LEU A 115 -45.49 5.98 -4.63
C LEU A 115 -45.06 4.60 -5.13
N ASP A 116 -45.10 4.37 -6.43
CA ASP A 116 -44.53 3.20 -7.12
C ASP A 116 -44.13 3.66 -8.51
N PHE A 117 -42.83 3.83 -8.73
CA PHE A 117 -42.30 4.22 -10.03
C PHE A 117 -40.96 3.54 -10.30
N ASP A 118 -40.66 3.41 -11.59
CA ASP A 118 -39.38 2.90 -12.07
C ASP A 118 -38.32 4.01 -11.99
N LEU A 119 -37.20 3.75 -11.32
CA LEU A 119 -36.11 4.72 -11.17
C LEU A 119 -35.51 5.13 -12.52
N ASN A 120 -35.64 4.31 -13.57
CA ASN A 120 -35.24 4.65 -14.93
C ASN A 120 -36.03 5.82 -15.52
N ILE A 121 -37.20 6.15 -14.98
CA ILE A 121 -37.93 7.36 -15.40
C ILE A 121 -37.09 8.60 -15.13
N LEU A 122 -36.42 8.66 -13.98
CA LEU A 122 -35.58 9.80 -13.59
C LEU A 122 -34.36 9.95 -14.51
N THR A 123 -33.68 8.84 -14.82
CA THR A 123 -32.51 8.84 -15.71
C THR A 123 -32.90 9.16 -17.15
N LYS A 124 -34.06 8.70 -17.63
CA LYS A 124 -34.63 9.07 -18.93
C LYS A 124 -34.97 10.55 -19.01
N LEU A 125 -35.62 11.11 -17.98
CA LEU A 125 -35.94 12.53 -17.88
C LEU A 125 -34.66 13.38 -17.96
N LYS A 126 -33.62 13.00 -17.21
CA LYS A 126 -32.28 13.62 -17.26
C LYS A 126 -31.67 13.55 -18.66
N SER A 127 -31.75 12.38 -19.32
CA SER A 127 -31.25 12.17 -20.67
C SER A 127 -31.96 13.03 -21.71
N GLN A 128 -33.29 13.14 -21.63
CA GLN A 128 -34.09 13.99 -22.53
C GLN A 128 -33.73 15.47 -22.36
N ARG A 129 -33.69 15.96 -21.12
CA ARG A 129 -33.23 17.32 -20.77
C ARG A 129 -31.84 17.61 -21.33
N ASN A 130 -30.89 16.68 -21.18
CA ASN A 130 -29.53 16.81 -21.74
C ASN A 130 -29.53 16.88 -23.28
N LYS A 131 -30.32 16.04 -23.95
CA LYS A 131 -30.41 16.03 -25.42
C LYS A 131 -31.01 17.31 -25.99
N MET A 132 -31.91 17.96 -25.25
CA MET A 132 -32.48 19.26 -25.61
C MET A 132 -31.51 20.43 -25.37
N GLY A 133 -30.37 20.20 -24.72
CA GLY A 133 -29.43 21.25 -24.35
C GLY A 133 -29.98 22.22 -23.29
N ALA A 134 -31.00 21.80 -22.53
CA ALA A 134 -31.56 22.62 -21.47
C ALA A 134 -30.55 22.80 -20.33
N SER A 135 -30.46 24.02 -19.78
CA SER A 135 -29.53 24.34 -18.70
C SER A 135 -29.79 23.48 -17.47
N PRO A 136 -28.76 22.92 -16.80
CA PRO A 136 -28.93 22.22 -15.53
C PRO A 136 -29.59 23.08 -14.43
N SER A 137 -29.48 24.40 -14.50
CA SER A 137 -30.09 25.31 -13.53
C SER A 137 -31.58 25.55 -13.75
N MET A 138 -32.16 25.01 -14.84
CA MET A 138 -33.58 25.10 -15.12
C MET A 138 -34.32 23.92 -14.48
N TYR A 139 -35.41 24.22 -13.77
CA TYR A 139 -36.34 23.19 -13.31
C TYR A 139 -37.03 22.56 -14.52
N TYR A 140 -36.75 21.29 -14.77
CA TYR A 140 -37.29 20.53 -15.90
C TYR A 140 -38.25 19.47 -15.38
N SER A 141 -39.49 19.49 -15.85
CA SER A 141 -40.55 18.60 -15.36
C SER A 141 -41.41 18.03 -16.48
N GLU A 142 -41.89 16.81 -16.27
CA GLU A 142 -42.84 16.12 -17.15
C GLU A 142 -43.96 15.51 -16.31
N THR A 143 -45.22 15.79 -16.69
CA THR A 143 -46.40 15.19 -16.05
C THR A 143 -46.83 13.98 -16.86
N MET A 144 -46.89 12.83 -16.21
CA MET A 144 -47.29 11.57 -16.82
C MET A 144 -48.82 11.45 -16.86
N SER A 145 -49.33 10.47 -17.62
CA SER A 145 -50.77 10.23 -17.77
C SER A 145 -51.49 9.85 -16.48
N ASP A 146 -50.76 9.42 -15.45
CA ASP A 146 -51.26 9.09 -14.12
C ASP A 146 -51.41 10.33 -13.21
N GLY A 147 -51.13 11.53 -13.72
CA GLY A 147 -51.20 12.79 -12.96
C GLY A 147 -49.97 13.08 -12.11
N ARG A 148 -48.97 12.19 -12.08
CA ARG A 148 -47.71 12.42 -11.35
C ARG A 148 -46.78 13.27 -12.17
N THR A 149 -46.06 14.17 -11.50
CA THR A 149 -45.03 14.99 -12.13
C THR A 149 -43.66 14.56 -11.66
N TYR A 150 -42.78 14.25 -12.61
CA TYR A 150 -41.37 13.98 -12.35
C TYR A 150 -40.57 15.19 -12.79
N ALA A 151 -39.64 15.63 -11.95
CA ALA A 151 -38.81 16.78 -12.24
C ALA A 151 -37.37 16.57 -11.82
N LEU A 152 -36.49 17.41 -12.34
CA LEU A 152 -35.10 17.49 -11.92
C LEU A 152 -34.60 18.93 -11.95
N LEU A 153 -33.69 19.23 -11.03
CA LEU A 153 -32.92 20.46 -10.99
C LEU A 153 -31.45 20.10 -10.76
N GLY A 154 -30.54 20.75 -11.50
CA GLY A 154 -29.11 20.51 -11.46
C GLY A 154 -28.66 19.25 -12.19
N ASN A 155 -27.67 18.58 -11.61
CA ASN A 155 -27.16 17.30 -12.11
C ASN A 155 -27.20 16.23 -11.01
N PRO A 156 -28.39 15.87 -10.49
CA PRO A 156 -28.52 14.83 -9.48
C PRO A 156 -28.01 13.49 -10.01
N ASN A 157 -27.65 12.59 -9.11
CA ASN A 157 -27.32 11.22 -9.45
C ASN A 157 -27.88 10.21 -8.43
N LEU A 158 -28.12 8.99 -8.90
CA LEU A 158 -28.62 7.86 -8.11
C LEU A 158 -27.51 7.00 -7.50
N GLY A 159 -26.25 7.25 -7.86
CA GLY A 159 -25.10 6.50 -7.35
C GLY A 159 -24.63 6.95 -5.98
N GLU A 160 -24.89 8.22 -5.65
CA GLU A 160 -24.54 8.85 -4.39
C GLU A 160 -25.70 9.74 -3.93
N VAL A 161 -26.81 9.12 -3.54
CA VAL A 161 -27.95 9.84 -2.95
C VAL A 161 -27.60 10.14 -1.50
N ARG A 162 -27.50 11.43 -1.18
CA ARG A 162 -27.12 11.94 0.15
C ARG A 162 -28.31 12.22 1.06
N GLY A 163 -29.50 12.29 0.51
CA GLY A 163 -30.70 12.47 1.30
C GLY A 163 -31.99 12.33 0.51
N ILE A 164 -33.06 12.12 1.28
CA ILE A 164 -34.43 12.08 0.79
C ILE A 164 -35.24 13.08 1.62
N LEU A 165 -35.96 13.96 0.93
CA LEU A 165 -36.91 14.90 1.52
C LEU A 165 -38.31 14.44 1.18
N LEU A 166 -39.16 14.37 2.21
CA LEU A 166 -40.58 14.08 2.12
C LEU A 166 -41.34 15.32 2.56
N GLY A 167 -42.19 15.85 1.71
CA GLY A 167 -42.95 17.05 2.00
C GLY A 167 -44.32 17.05 1.35
N VAL A 168 -45.06 18.11 1.63
CA VAL A 168 -46.38 18.39 1.08
C VAL A 168 -46.42 19.84 0.60
N GLU A 169 -47.09 20.07 -0.52
CA GLU A 169 -47.30 21.36 -1.15
C GLU A 169 -48.81 21.61 -1.28
N ASN A 170 -49.27 22.80 -0.88
CA ASN A 170 -50.65 23.20 -1.09
C ASN A 170 -50.83 23.69 -2.53
N THR A 171 -51.69 23.03 -3.29
CA THR A 171 -51.94 23.30 -4.71
C THR A 171 -53.36 23.77 -5.02
N GLY A 172 -54.28 23.78 -4.04
CA GLY A 172 -55.71 24.04 -4.29
C GLY A 172 -56.35 25.16 -3.48
N GLN A 173 -55.88 25.46 -2.26
CA GLN A 173 -56.56 26.38 -1.34
C GLN A 173 -55.66 27.56 -0.94
N GLU A 174 -56.23 28.69 -0.48
CA GLU A 174 -55.45 29.82 0.03
C GLU A 174 -54.60 29.42 1.24
N THR A 175 -55.19 28.67 2.18
CA THR A 175 -54.52 28.11 3.35
C THR A 175 -55.18 26.79 3.73
N LEU A 176 -54.38 25.78 4.14
CA LEU A 176 -54.89 24.49 4.57
C LEU A 176 -54.18 23.93 5.80
N CYS A 177 -54.86 23.00 6.48
CA CYS A 177 -54.37 22.26 7.63
C CYS A 177 -54.52 20.75 7.36
N THR A 178 -53.41 20.02 7.29
CA THR A 178 -53.40 18.60 6.91
C THR A 178 -52.52 17.78 7.85
N GLU A 179 -52.86 16.50 7.97
CA GLU A 179 -51.96 15.48 8.49
C GLU A 179 -51.64 14.47 7.39
N VAL A 180 -50.36 14.24 7.16
CA VAL A 180 -49.87 13.32 6.13
C VAL A 180 -48.95 12.29 6.74
N TRP A 181 -49.19 11.02 6.41
CA TRP A 181 -48.36 9.92 6.88
C TRP A 181 -47.55 9.33 5.73
N PHE A 182 -46.27 9.09 5.98
CA PHE A 182 -45.38 8.38 5.06
C PHE A 182 -44.93 7.08 5.71
N ASN A 183 -45.07 5.96 5.00
CA ASN A 183 -44.68 4.65 5.52
C ASN A 183 -43.97 3.77 4.50
N GLU A 184 -43.14 2.84 4.99
CA GLU A 184 -42.51 1.75 4.25
C GLU A 184 -41.82 2.22 2.95
N LEU A 185 -40.83 3.11 3.09
CA LEU A 185 -39.97 3.49 1.98
C LEU A 185 -39.04 2.31 1.62
N ARG A 186 -39.28 1.69 0.48
CA ARG A 186 -38.52 0.52 0.02
C ARG A 186 -38.04 0.66 -1.42
N LEU A 187 -36.92 0.01 -1.68
CA LEU A 187 -36.41 -0.22 -3.03
C LEU A 187 -36.61 -1.68 -3.40
N SER A 188 -37.02 -1.92 -4.63
CA SER A 188 -37.36 -3.25 -5.13
C SER A 188 -36.88 -3.45 -6.57
N ASN A 189 -37.02 -4.67 -7.07
CA ASN A 189 -36.54 -5.10 -8.38
C ASN A 189 -35.03 -4.88 -8.53
N LEU A 190 -34.23 -5.67 -7.81
CA LEU A 190 -32.77 -5.63 -7.95
C LEU A 190 -32.36 -6.02 -9.37
N ASP A 191 -31.38 -5.32 -9.94
CA ASP A 191 -30.74 -5.71 -11.20
C ASP A 191 -29.80 -6.89 -10.95
N GLU A 192 -30.28 -8.09 -11.25
CA GLU A 192 -29.57 -9.36 -10.99
C GLU A 192 -28.78 -9.88 -12.20
N LYS A 193 -28.30 -9.00 -13.07
CA LYS A 193 -27.44 -9.41 -14.19
C LYS A 193 -26.24 -10.18 -13.70
N GLY A 194 -26.09 -11.40 -14.20
CA GLY A 194 -24.90 -12.22 -13.98
C GLY A 194 -23.67 -11.60 -14.64
N GLY A 195 -22.52 -11.75 -14.00
CA GLY A 195 -21.22 -11.45 -14.59
C GLY A 195 -20.40 -12.71 -14.82
N TRP A 196 -19.32 -12.58 -15.58
CA TRP A 196 -18.36 -13.64 -15.80
C TRP A 196 -16.95 -13.15 -15.45
N ALA A 197 -16.07 -14.11 -15.14
CA ALA A 197 -14.65 -13.85 -15.03
C ALA A 197 -13.88 -14.99 -15.69
N ALA A 198 -12.79 -14.65 -16.35
CA ALA A 198 -11.87 -15.58 -16.98
C ALA A 198 -10.44 -15.22 -16.56
N LEU A 199 -9.69 -16.22 -16.14
CA LEU A 199 -8.26 -16.13 -15.87
C LEU A 199 -7.55 -17.13 -16.76
N ALA A 200 -6.67 -16.62 -17.63
CA ALA A 200 -5.75 -17.43 -18.40
C ALA A 200 -4.34 -17.18 -17.88
N ARG A 201 -3.59 -18.25 -17.60
CA ARG A 201 -2.21 -18.17 -17.15
C ARG A 201 -1.36 -19.21 -17.88
N ALA A 202 -0.19 -18.78 -18.36
CA ALA A 202 0.79 -19.65 -18.99
C ALA A 202 2.18 -19.35 -18.41
N ASP A 203 2.83 -20.37 -17.86
CA ASP A 203 4.20 -20.29 -17.36
C ASP A 203 5.08 -21.20 -18.23
N ILE A 204 6.08 -20.62 -18.90
CA ILE A 204 7.02 -21.31 -19.79
C ILE A 204 8.39 -21.32 -19.11
N LYS A 205 8.94 -22.51 -18.86
CA LYS A 205 10.29 -22.68 -18.32
C LYS A 205 11.27 -23.01 -19.45
N LEU A 206 12.26 -22.14 -19.66
CA LEU A 206 13.31 -22.30 -20.68
C LEU A 206 14.51 -23.05 -20.10
N ALA A 207 14.28 -24.27 -19.58
CA ALA A 207 15.27 -25.08 -18.87
C ALA A 207 16.06 -24.27 -17.83
N ASP A 208 17.34 -24.02 -18.11
CA ASP A 208 18.28 -23.28 -17.28
C ASP A 208 18.29 -21.78 -17.59
N LEU A 209 17.82 -21.34 -18.77
CA LEU A 209 17.92 -19.95 -19.23
C LEU A 209 16.99 -19.01 -18.44
N GLY A 210 15.79 -19.45 -18.08
CA GLY A 210 14.83 -18.58 -17.41
C GLY A 210 13.39 -19.06 -17.44
N ASN A 211 12.47 -18.17 -17.08
CA ASN A 211 11.03 -18.37 -17.16
C ASN A 211 10.33 -17.17 -17.84
N ILE A 212 9.19 -17.45 -18.44
CA ILE A 212 8.27 -16.45 -18.99
C ILE A 212 6.90 -16.76 -18.40
N SER A 213 6.26 -15.78 -17.77
CA SER A 213 4.92 -15.90 -17.21
C SER A 213 4.00 -14.90 -17.91
N LEU A 214 2.89 -15.41 -18.44
CA LEU A 214 1.84 -14.62 -19.07
C LEU A 214 0.55 -14.84 -18.27
N SER A 215 -0.14 -13.78 -17.90
CA SER A 215 -1.47 -13.85 -17.31
C SER A 215 -2.41 -12.84 -17.96
N ALA A 216 -3.63 -13.26 -18.22
CA ALA A 216 -4.70 -12.41 -18.68
C ALA A 216 -5.93 -12.66 -17.81
N THR A 217 -6.47 -11.59 -17.24
CA THR A 217 -7.70 -11.62 -16.44
C THR A 217 -8.72 -10.74 -17.11
N ALA A 218 -9.93 -11.26 -17.30
CA ALA A 218 -11.07 -10.49 -17.75
C ALA A 218 -12.22 -10.72 -16.76
N LYS A 219 -12.86 -9.65 -16.31
CA LYS A 219 -13.98 -9.68 -15.37
C LYS A 219 -15.02 -8.70 -15.86
N SER A 220 -16.26 -9.13 -15.99
CA SER A 220 -17.35 -8.24 -16.37
C SER A 220 -17.99 -7.56 -15.17
N THR A 221 -18.69 -6.47 -15.45
CA THR A 221 -19.81 -5.94 -14.67
C THR A 221 -20.73 -7.06 -14.17
N GLY A 222 -21.21 -6.93 -12.93
CA GLY A 222 -22.03 -7.92 -12.23
C GLY A 222 -21.26 -9.08 -11.57
N PHE A 223 -19.98 -9.30 -11.90
CA PHE A 223 -19.21 -10.39 -11.29
C PHE A 223 -18.77 -10.05 -9.86
N GLY A 224 -19.03 -10.98 -8.94
CA GLY A 224 -18.67 -10.89 -7.53
C GLY A 224 -18.58 -12.27 -6.90
N SER A 225 -18.15 -12.32 -5.65
CA SER A 225 -18.18 -13.55 -4.84
C SER A 225 -19.58 -13.81 -4.28
N LEU A 226 -19.84 -15.00 -3.75
CA LEU A 226 -21.20 -15.45 -3.37
C LEU A 226 -21.75 -14.66 -2.17
N GLU A 227 -20.88 -14.21 -1.28
CA GLU A 227 -21.20 -13.42 -0.10
C GLU A 227 -21.48 -11.94 -0.41
N GLN A 228 -21.09 -11.46 -1.59
CA GLN A 228 -21.28 -10.05 -1.96
C GLN A 228 -22.75 -9.75 -2.27
N LYS A 229 -23.27 -8.72 -1.60
CA LYS A 229 -24.59 -8.16 -1.92
C LYS A 229 -24.57 -7.55 -3.32
N VAL A 230 -25.75 -7.41 -3.93
CA VAL A 230 -25.89 -6.86 -5.30
C VAL A 230 -25.16 -5.52 -5.47
N ASN A 231 -25.25 -4.62 -4.48
CA ASN A 231 -24.57 -3.33 -4.51
C ASN A 231 -23.03 -3.38 -4.41
N GLU A 232 -22.46 -4.48 -3.90
CA GLU A 232 -21.02 -4.70 -3.69
C GLU A 232 -20.34 -5.41 -4.86
N ARG A 233 -21.12 -5.93 -5.82
CA ARG A 233 -20.60 -6.58 -7.03
C ARG A 233 -19.93 -5.56 -7.96
N SER A 234 -19.09 -6.06 -8.87
CA SER A 234 -18.35 -5.20 -9.81
C SER A 234 -19.27 -4.38 -10.68
N ARG A 235 -18.99 -3.08 -10.79
CA ARG A 235 -19.67 -2.15 -11.72
C ARG A 235 -18.76 -1.70 -12.85
N GLU A 236 -17.65 -2.40 -13.03
CA GLU A 236 -16.65 -2.12 -14.04
C GLU A 236 -16.28 -3.42 -14.77
N ASP A 237 -16.09 -3.29 -16.08
CA ASP A 237 -15.47 -4.31 -16.92
C ASP A 237 -13.95 -4.14 -16.79
N LEU A 238 -13.28 -5.12 -16.21
CA LEU A 238 -11.85 -5.10 -15.90
C LEU A 238 -11.10 -6.07 -16.82
N TYR A 239 -10.07 -5.56 -17.50
CA TYR A 239 -9.15 -6.33 -18.32
C TYR A 239 -7.72 -6.09 -17.83
N THR A 240 -7.02 -7.14 -17.44
CA THR A 240 -5.62 -7.07 -17.01
C THR A 240 -4.79 -8.05 -17.83
N ILE A 241 -3.70 -7.58 -18.40
CA ILE A 241 -2.74 -8.40 -19.14
C ILE A 241 -1.37 -8.16 -18.53
N ASP A 242 -0.76 -9.21 -18.02
CA ASP A 242 0.60 -9.18 -17.48
C ASP A 242 1.48 -10.16 -18.27
N ALA A 243 2.65 -9.70 -18.63
CA ALA A 243 3.70 -10.51 -19.21
C ALA A 243 5.00 -10.20 -18.49
N ALA A 244 5.66 -11.21 -17.95
CA ALA A 244 6.95 -11.08 -17.29
C ALA A 244 7.90 -12.18 -17.75
N ALA A 245 9.19 -11.86 -17.80
CA ALA A 245 10.24 -12.78 -18.14
C ALA A 245 11.42 -12.57 -17.19
N THR A 246 11.91 -13.66 -16.60
CA THR A 246 13.15 -13.69 -15.83
C THR A 246 14.17 -14.53 -16.57
N ILE A 247 15.25 -13.91 -17.03
CA ILE A 247 16.26 -14.53 -17.89
C ILE A 247 17.63 -14.39 -17.21
N ASP A 248 18.36 -15.48 -17.07
CA ASP A 248 19.78 -15.46 -16.77
C ASP A 248 20.57 -15.26 -18.07
N ALA A 249 20.70 -14.00 -18.47
CA ALA A 249 21.32 -13.61 -19.74
C ALA A 249 22.81 -14.02 -19.81
N ALA A 250 23.45 -14.36 -18.69
CA ALA A 250 24.81 -14.87 -18.70
C ALA A 250 24.94 -16.23 -19.40
N LYS A 251 23.87 -17.04 -19.44
CA LYS A 251 23.87 -18.35 -20.12
C LYS A 251 23.89 -18.24 -21.65
N LEU A 252 23.58 -17.08 -22.20
CA LEU A 252 23.70 -16.78 -23.64
C LEU A 252 25.13 -16.37 -24.05
N LEU A 253 25.99 -16.09 -23.07
CA LEU A 253 27.38 -15.68 -23.29
C LEU A 253 28.33 -16.89 -23.10
N PRO A 254 29.55 -16.86 -23.67
CA PRO A 254 30.53 -17.93 -23.49
C PRO A 254 30.82 -18.21 -22.01
N LYS A 255 30.71 -19.49 -21.58
CA LYS A 255 30.93 -19.93 -20.18
C LYS A 255 32.27 -19.46 -19.59
N LYS A 256 33.30 -19.29 -20.42
CA LYS A 256 34.64 -18.81 -20.04
C LYS A 256 34.63 -17.38 -19.47
N LEU A 257 33.61 -16.56 -19.77
CA LEU A 257 33.50 -15.22 -19.24
C LEU A 257 33.10 -15.19 -17.75
N GLY A 258 32.45 -16.26 -17.26
CA GLY A 258 32.06 -16.40 -15.85
C GLY A 258 31.14 -15.28 -15.37
N LEU A 259 30.20 -14.82 -16.18
CA LEU A 259 29.28 -13.74 -15.81
C LEU A 259 28.05 -14.29 -15.09
N GLN A 260 27.45 -13.46 -14.24
CA GLN A 260 26.12 -13.66 -13.65
C GLN A 260 25.30 -12.43 -14.02
N LEU A 261 24.20 -12.62 -14.76
CA LEU A 261 23.40 -11.51 -15.29
C LEU A 261 21.90 -11.88 -15.27
N PRO A 262 21.25 -11.89 -14.11
CA PRO A 262 19.82 -12.11 -14.01
C PRO A 262 19.08 -10.81 -14.37
N VAL A 263 18.24 -10.92 -15.39
CA VAL A 263 17.42 -9.85 -15.96
C VAL A 263 15.95 -10.19 -15.76
N TYR A 264 15.19 -9.25 -15.21
CA TYR A 264 13.75 -9.30 -15.13
C TYR A 264 13.17 -8.21 -16.03
N MET A 265 12.19 -8.57 -16.85
CA MET A 265 11.42 -7.62 -17.63
C MET A 265 9.94 -7.95 -17.48
N GLY A 266 9.09 -6.93 -17.38
CA GLY A 266 7.65 -7.13 -17.27
C GLY A 266 6.85 -5.96 -17.80
N ILE A 267 5.69 -6.26 -18.35
CA ILE A 267 4.68 -5.30 -18.73
C ILE A 267 3.35 -5.74 -18.12
N SER A 268 2.66 -4.80 -17.48
CA SER A 268 1.32 -4.97 -16.94
C SER A 268 0.46 -3.87 -17.53
N HIS A 269 -0.68 -4.25 -18.08
CA HIS A 269 -1.67 -3.34 -18.63
C HIS A 269 -3.03 -3.66 -18.03
N ARG A 270 -3.58 -2.71 -17.30
CA ARG A 270 -4.90 -2.79 -16.67
C ARG A 270 -5.80 -1.74 -17.29
N SER A 271 -7.00 -2.13 -17.71
CA SER A 271 -8.05 -1.27 -18.22
C SER A 271 -9.35 -1.57 -17.48
N SER A 272 -9.98 -0.54 -16.92
CA SER A 272 -11.24 -0.59 -16.19
C SER A 272 -12.24 0.32 -16.86
N THR A 273 -13.34 -0.24 -17.36
CA THR A 273 -14.42 0.52 -18.00
C THR A 273 -15.65 0.50 -17.11
N PRO A 274 -16.12 1.65 -16.59
CA PRO A 274 -17.30 1.68 -15.74
C PRO A 274 -18.59 1.44 -16.54
N GLU A 275 -19.59 0.85 -15.89
CA GLU A 275 -20.94 0.67 -16.46
C GLU A 275 -21.66 2.02 -16.67
N TYR A 276 -21.51 2.90 -15.69
CA TYR A 276 -22.10 4.25 -15.68
C TYR A 276 -21.05 5.28 -16.09
N ASP A 277 -21.52 6.42 -16.60
CA ASP A 277 -20.65 7.55 -16.88
C ASP A 277 -19.99 8.06 -15.58
N PRO A 278 -18.68 8.31 -15.57
CA PRO A 278 -17.97 8.71 -14.35
C PRO A 278 -18.31 10.13 -13.88
N TYR A 279 -18.87 10.98 -14.73
CA TYR A 279 -19.35 12.32 -14.38
C TYR A 279 -20.85 12.30 -14.06
N ASP A 280 -21.61 11.41 -14.72
CA ASP A 280 -23.03 11.18 -14.48
C ASP A 280 -23.27 9.76 -13.96
N LEU A 281 -23.07 9.55 -12.64
CA LEU A 281 -23.03 8.23 -12.02
C LEU A 281 -24.30 7.37 -12.21
N ASP A 282 -25.39 7.93 -12.72
CA ASP A 282 -26.69 7.31 -12.98
C ASP A 282 -27.01 7.05 -14.46
N LEU A 283 -26.21 7.56 -15.39
CA LEU A 283 -26.40 7.34 -16.83
C LEU A 283 -25.50 6.21 -17.30
N ASN A 284 -26.07 5.22 -18.01
CA ASN A 284 -25.29 4.11 -18.56
C ASN A 284 -24.36 4.63 -19.67
N LEU A 285 -23.07 4.33 -19.55
CA LEU A 285 -22.05 4.78 -20.50
C LEU A 285 -22.30 4.23 -21.91
N LYS A 286 -22.72 2.96 -22.03
CA LYS A 286 -23.00 2.32 -23.32
C LYS A 286 -24.18 3.00 -24.03
N GLU A 287 -25.21 3.44 -23.29
CA GLU A 287 -26.35 4.17 -23.85
C GLU A 287 -25.97 5.59 -24.26
N LYS A 288 -25.20 6.29 -23.44
CA LYS A 288 -24.67 7.63 -23.76
C LYS A 288 -23.85 7.60 -25.06
N LEU A 289 -22.98 6.61 -25.23
CA LEU A 289 -22.18 6.40 -26.45
C LEU A 289 -23.01 6.01 -27.69
N LYS A 290 -24.20 5.41 -27.52
CA LYS A 290 -25.12 5.13 -28.64
C LYS A 290 -25.86 6.38 -29.11
N GLY A 291 -26.11 7.34 -28.22
CA GLY A 291 -26.80 8.60 -28.53
C GLY A 291 -25.94 9.64 -29.26
N VAL A 292 -24.61 9.44 -29.35
CA VAL A 292 -23.68 10.35 -30.02
C VAL A 292 -23.51 9.95 -31.49
N ASN A 293 -23.87 10.86 -32.40
CA ASN A 293 -23.80 10.64 -33.84
C ASN A 293 -22.38 10.84 -34.41
N ASN A 294 -21.53 11.63 -33.74
CA ASN A 294 -20.17 11.93 -34.18
C ASN A 294 -19.15 10.92 -33.63
N GLY A 295 -18.44 10.21 -34.52
CA GLY A 295 -17.44 9.21 -34.12
C GLY A 295 -16.29 9.78 -33.27
N LYS A 296 -15.82 11.00 -33.58
CA LYS A 296 -14.70 11.62 -32.84
C LYS A 296 -15.07 11.95 -31.39
N GLU A 297 -16.29 12.45 -31.20
CA GLU A 297 -16.83 12.77 -29.88
C GLU A 297 -17.05 11.49 -29.07
N LYS A 298 -17.58 10.44 -29.71
CA LYS A 298 -17.78 9.13 -29.10
C LYS A 298 -16.48 8.49 -28.62
N ASP A 299 -15.41 8.56 -29.41
CA ASP A 299 -14.11 8.03 -29.01
C ASP A 299 -13.50 8.86 -27.87
N SER A 300 -13.68 10.18 -27.88
CA SER A 300 -13.25 11.05 -26.78
C SER A 300 -13.95 10.71 -25.46
N ILE A 301 -15.27 10.54 -25.47
CA ILE A 301 -16.04 10.15 -24.28
C ILE A 301 -15.58 8.78 -23.76
N ARG A 302 -15.33 7.82 -24.67
CA ARG A 302 -14.84 6.50 -24.28
C ARG A 302 -13.46 6.58 -23.62
N GLU A 303 -12.50 7.27 -24.23
CA GLU A 303 -11.14 7.39 -23.69
C GLU A 303 -11.12 8.13 -22.35
N GLN A 304 -12.01 9.13 -22.18
CA GLN A 304 -12.17 9.85 -20.92
C GLN A 304 -12.77 8.98 -19.82
N ALA A 305 -13.66 8.05 -20.14
CA ALA A 305 -14.36 7.26 -19.14
C ALA A 305 -13.55 6.10 -18.56
N VAL A 306 -12.54 5.61 -19.29
CA VAL A 306 -11.77 4.41 -18.92
C VAL A 306 -10.60 4.78 -18.01
N ASP A 307 -10.43 4.00 -16.94
CA ASP A 307 -9.21 3.99 -16.13
C ASP A 307 -8.21 3.00 -16.74
N VAL A 308 -7.07 3.50 -17.17
CA VAL A 308 -5.99 2.68 -17.73
C VAL A 308 -4.74 2.90 -16.92
N THR A 309 -4.07 1.81 -16.55
CA THR A 309 -2.75 1.83 -15.94
C THR A 309 -1.83 0.86 -16.68
N THR A 310 -0.68 1.35 -17.13
CA THR A 310 0.37 0.54 -17.77
C THR A 310 1.67 0.65 -16.99
N ILE A 311 2.17 -0.47 -16.50
CA ILE A 311 3.44 -0.58 -15.78
C ILE A 311 4.44 -1.33 -16.65
N LYS A 312 5.58 -0.73 -16.93
CA LYS A 312 6.72 -1.35 -17.60
C LYS A 312 7.87 -1.43 -16.62
N THR A 313 8.42 -2.62 -16.43
CA THR A 313 9.50 -2.89 -15.49
C THR A 313 10.67 -3.56 -16.21
N PHE A 314 11.88 -3.11 -15.91
CA PHE A 314 13.12 -3.73 -16.33
C PHE A 314 14.11 -3.65 -15.18
N ASN A 315 14.58 -4.80 -14.69
CA ASN A 315 15.52 -4.89 -13.59
C ASN A 315 16.68 -5.81 -13.96
N VAL A 316 17.90 -5.38 -13.63
CA VAL A 316 19.11 -6.18 -13.65
C VAL A 316 19.60 -6.21 -12.21
N THR A 317 19.69 -7.41 -11.63
CA THR A 317 20.04 -7.57 -10.21
C THR A 317 21.39 -8.24 -10.08
N ASN A 318 22.29 -7.65 -9.30
CA ASN A 318 23.58 -8.21 -8.94
C ASN A 318 24.39 -8.74 -10.15
N ALA A 319 24.44 -7.96 -11.23
CA ALA A 319 25.23 -8.31 -12.40
C ALA A 319 26.71 -8.22 -12.05
N ARG A 320 27.42 -9.35 -12.14
CA ARG A 320 28.82 -9.45 -11.69
C ARG A 320 29.58 -10.53 -12.41
N LYS A 321 30.91 -10.46 -12.34
CA LYS A 321 31.81 -11.54 -12.81
C LYS A 321 32.14 -12.49 -11.66
N ILE A 322 31.72 -13.75 -11.80
CA ILE A 322 32.13 -14.87 -10.96
C ILE A 322 33.56 -15.27 -11.34
N LYS A 323 34.39 -15.54 -10.32
CA LYS A 323 35.75 -16.04 -10.54
C LYS A 323 35.71 -17.53 -10.87
N THR A 324 36.34 -17.92 -11.97
CA THR A 324 36.54 -19.31 -12.37
C THR A 324 37.94 -19.84 -12.04
N ASP A 325 38.92 -18.96 -11.80
CA ASP A 325 40.35 -19.32 -11.85
C ASP A 325 40.98 -19.63 -10.47
N GLY A 326 40.20 -19.63 -9.38
CA GLY A 326 40.66 -19.93 -8.01
C GLY A 326 41.69 -18.96 -7.40
N LYS A 327 42.19 -17.97 -8.16
CA LYS A 327 43.19 -16.99 -7.72
C LYS A 327 42.58 -15.95 -6.77
N ARG A 328 43.39 -15.43 -5.85
CA ARG A 328 42.99 -14.36 -4.91
C ARG A 328 42.53 -13.11 -5.67
N PRO A 329 41.46 -12.41 -5.22
CA PRO A 329 41.10 -11.13 -5.79
C PRO A 329 42.29 -10.19 -5.72
N LYS A 330 42.61 -9.55 -6.85
CA LYS A 330 43.42 -8.34 -6.86
C LYS A 330 42.50 -7.15 -6.65
N PHE A 331 43.05 -6.04 -6.17
CA PHE A 331 42.31 -4.81 -5.93
C PHE A 331 41.56 -4.32 -7.19
N TRP A 332 42.19 -4.41 -8.37
CA TRP A 332 41.63 -4.01 -9.66
C TRP A 332 40.83 -5.11 -10.40
N SER A 333 40.45 -6.20 -9.73
CA SER A 333 39.68 -7.26 -10.39
C SER A 333 38.25 -6.83 -10.67
N LEU A 334 37.77 -7.02 -11.91
CA LEU A 334 36.37 -6.81 -12.29
C LEU A 334 35.38 -7.65 -11.48
N SER A 335 35.83 -8.76 -10.89
CA SER A 335 35.00 -9.60 -10.01
C SER A 335 34.66 -8.97 -8.66
N ASN A 336 35.28 -7.83 -8.32
CA ASN A 336 34.96 -7.05 -7.13
C ASN A 336 33.79 -6.09 -7.40
N PHE A 337 33.35 -5.93 -8.66
CA PHE A 337 32.26 -5.03 -9.02
C PHE A 337 30.93 -5.77 -9.14
N ASP A 338 29.87 -5.15 -8.65
CA ASP A 338 28.49 -5.53 -8.87
C ASP A 338 27.70 -4.35 -9.45
N PHE A 339 26.78 -4.67 -10.36
CA PHE A 339 25.94 -3.69 -11.03
C PHE A 339 24.47 -4.02 -10.82
N ASN A 340 23.70 -3.02 -10.40
CA ASN A 340 22.26 -3.09 -10.28
C ASN A 340 21.64 -1.98 -11.13
N TYR A 341 20.60 -2.32 -11.89
CA TYR A 341 19.83 -1.34 -12.64
C TYR A 341 18.35 -1.66 -12.54
N SER A 342 17.52 -0.67 -12.28
CA SER A 342 16.07 -0.81 -12.19
C SER A 342 15.41 0.35 -12.93
N TYR A 343 14.44 0.02 -13.76
CA TYR A 343 13.63 0.97 -14.50
C TYR A 343 12.17 0.55 -14.37
N ILE A 344 11.35 1.43 -13.81
CA ILE A 344 9.92 1.24 -13.67
C ILE A 344 9.23 2.47 -14.24
N GLN A 345 8.32 2.28 -15.17
CA GLN A 345 7.48 3.33 -15.73
C GLN A 345 6.03 2.96 -15.53
N THR A 346 5.30 3.80 -14.81
CA THR A 346 3.85 3.73 -14.67
C THR A 346 3.25 4.89 -15.45
N ILE A 347 2.38 4.59 -16.39
CA ILE A 347 1.56 5.58 -17.08
C ILE A 347 0.12 5.25 -16.73
N SER A 348 -0.63 6.21 -16.23
CA SER A 348 -2.05 6.06 -15.99
C SER A 348 -2.85 7.25 -16.51
N HIS A 349 -4.12 7.01 -16.81
CA HIS A 349 -5.12 8.04 -17.07
C HIS A 349 -6.47 7.54 -16.60
N ASN A 350 -7.33 8.47 -16.20
CA ASN A 350 -8.68 8.18 -15.75
C ASN A 350 -9.59 9.40 -16.05
N PRO A 351 -10.87 9.41 -15.62
CA PRO A 351 -11.77 10.53 -15.88
C PRO A 351 -11.28 11.87 -15.32
N LEU A 352 -10.56 11.88 -14.19
CA LEU A 352 -10.10 13.11 -13.56
C LEU A 352 -8.67 13.51 -13.98
N ILE A 353 -7.87 12.56 -14.45
CA ILE A 353 -6.46 12.73 -14.79
C ILE A 353 -6.27 12.40 -16.27
N GLU A 354 -5.90 13.41 -17.06
CA GLU A 354 -5.59 13.24 -18.48
C GLU A 354 -4.37 12.35 -18.67
N ARG A 355 -3.34 12.56 -17.84
CA ARG A 355 -2.11 11.77 -17.87
C ARG A 355 -1.36 11.89 -16.56
N ASP A 356 -1.06 10.76 -15.94
CA ASP A 356 -0.08 10.61 -14.88
C ASP A 356 1.06 9.71 -15.37
N GLU A 357 2.27 10.20 -15.26
CA GLU A 357 3.48 9.52 -15.67
C GLU A 357 4.49 9.51 -14.53
N MET A 358 4.78 8.32 -14.01
CA MET A 358 5.78 8.09 -12.98
C MET A 358 6.90 7.20 -13.52
N ARG A 359 8.11 7.72 -13.59
CA ARG A 359 9.32 7.00 -14.00
C ARG A 359 10.29 6.93 -12.84
N ARG A 360 10.67 5.73 -12.42
CA ARG A 360 11.69 5.46 -11.41
C ARG A 360 12.85 4.72 -12.06
N THR A 361 14.03 5.32 -12.02
CA THR A 361 15.28 4.75 -12.50
C THR A 361 16.25 4.67 -11.33
N ARG A 362 16.78 3.49 -11.05
CA ARG A 362 17.84 3.29 -10.07
C ARG A 362 19.02 2.62 -10.73
N GLY A 363 20.21 3.18 -10.57
CA GLY A 363 21.46 2.54 -10.97
C GLY A 363 22.38 2.49 -9.77
N ALA A 364 22.90 1.32 -9.43
CA ALA A 364 23.89 1.19 -8.37
C ALA A 364 25.09 0.39 -8.85
N ILE A 365 26.28 0.90 -8.53
CA ILE A 365 27.55 0.22 -8.73
C ILE A 365 28.14 -0.04 -7.36
N GLY A 366 28.33 -1.30 -7.02
CA GLY A 366 29.09 -1.74 -5.86
C GLY A 366 30.49 -2.17 -6.25
N TYR A 367 31.44 -1.89 -5.37
CA TYR A 367 32.79 -2.40 -5.38
C TYR A 367 33.05 -3.01 -4.02
N THR A 368 33.44 -4.28 -3.95
CA THR A 368 33.77 -4.96 -2.70
C THR A 368 35.05 -5.78 -2.86
N TYR A 369 36.08 -5.38 -2.15
CA TYR A 369 37.38 -6.04 -2.09
C TYR A 369 37.64 -6.57 -0.69
N ALA A 370 37.60 -7.89 -0.53
CA ALA A 370 37.86 -8.58 0.73
C ALA A 370 38.98 -9.62 0.54
N PRO A 371 40.26 -9.22 0.65
CA PRO A 371 41.37 -10.15 0.46
C PRO A 371 41.61 -10.99 1.71
N ASN A 372 41.88 -12.28 1.52
CA ASN A 372 42.42 -13.12 2.58
C ASN A 372 43.96 -12.97 2.62
N VAL A 373 44.44 -12.06 3.47
CA VAL A 373 45.86 -11.78 3.66
C VAL A 373 46.35 -12.44 4.95
N LYS A 374 47.48 -13.16 4.86
CA LYS A 374 48.15 -13.71 6.04
C LYS A 374 48.88 -12.57 6.77
N PRO A 375 48.80 -12.47 8.10
CA PRO A 375 49.52 -11.44 8.85
C PRO A 375 51.03 -11.52 8.66
N PHE A 376 51.67 -10.37 8.53
CA PHE A 376 53.13 -10.26 8.50
C PHE A 376 53.66 -10.30 9.95
N GLU A 377 54.51 -11.27 10.24
CA GLU A 377 55.06 -11.53 11.58
C GLU A 377 56.60 -11.42 11.54
N PRO A 378 57.18 -10.21 11.64
CA PRO A 378 58.61 -9.97 11.38
C PRO A 378 59.54 -10.69 12.37
N PHE A 379 59.15 -10.74 13.64
CA PHE A 379 60.01 -11.25 14.72
C PHE A 379 59.89 -12.76 14.95
N ARG A 380 58.87 -13.42 14.36
CA ARG A 380 58.59 -14.84 14.63
C ARG A 380 59.70 -15.78 14.18
N LYS A 381 60.44 -15.42 13.12
CA LYS A 381 61.59 -16.19 12.63
C LYS A 381 62.92 -15.74 13.25
N MET A 382 63.02 -14.49 13.69
CA MET A 382 64.26 -13.91 14.25
C MET A 382 64.43 -14.26 15.74
N ILE A 383 63.34 -14.28 16.51
CA ILE A 383 63.36 -14.63 17.93
C ILE A 383 62.98 -16.11 18.08
N LYS A 384 63.99 -16.99 18.10
CA LYS A 384 63.81 -18.44 18.30
C LYS A 384 63.55 -18.85 19.76
N SER A 385 63.77 -17.93 20.70
CA SER A 385 63.54 -18.19 22.12
C SER A 385 62.05 -18.41 22.41
N LYS A 386 61.76 -19.48 23.17
CA LYS A 386 60.40 -19.79 23.66
C LYS A 386 60.07 -19.05 24.97
N SER A 387 60.92 -18.13 25.42
CA SER A 387 60.71 -17.39 26.67
C SER A 387 59.35 -16.66 26.68
N PRO A 388 58.53 -16.85 27.72
CA PRO A 388 57.23 -16.16 27.88
C PRO A 388 57.33 -14.64 27.77
N TRP A 389 58.43 -14.05 28.24
CA TRP A 389 58.68 -12.59 28.23
C TRP A 389 58.91 -12.00 26.83
N LEU A 390 59.34 -12.82 25.86
CA LEU A 390 59.56 -12.39 24.48
C LEU A 390 58.35 -12.66 23.58
N THR A 391 57.28 -13.28 24.10
CA THR A 391 56.08 -13.67 23.33
C THR A 391 55.37 -12.47 22.70
N LEU A 392 55.30 -11.33 23.41
CA LEU A 392 54.67 -10.12 22.91
C LEU A 392 55.34 -9.59 21.63
N ILE A 393 56.68 -9.53 21.64
CA ILE A 393 57.49 -9.02 20.53
C ILE A 393 57.59 -10.08 19.42
N ARG A 394 57.81 -11.35 19.78
CA ARG A 394 57.91 -12.48 18.83
C ARG A 394 56.63 -12.65 18.00
N ASP A 395 55.47 -12.52 18.63
CA ASP A 395 54.16 -12.74 18.01
C ASP A 395 53.47 -11.42 17.60
N PHE A 396 54.26 -10.35 17.46
CA PHE A 396 53.82 -9.12 16.84
C PHE A 396 53.46 -9.39 15.38
N ASN A 397 52.29 -8.90 14.98
CA ASN A 397 51.72 -9.17 13.68
C ASN A 397 51.08 -7.89 13.14
N VAL A 398 51.27 -7.64 11.85
CA VAL A 398 50.67 -6.51 11.15
C VAL A 398 50.02 -7.02 9.87
N ASN A 399 48.78 -6.66 9.64
CA ASN A 399 48.09 -6.86 8.38
C ASN A 399 48.26 -5.61 7.53
N TYR A 400 49.05 -5.72 6.46
CA TYR A 400 49.34 -4.61 5.55
C TYR A 400 48.16 -4.24 4.64
N ALA A 401 47.15 -5.11 4.54
CA ALA A 401 45.96 -4.88 3.73
C ALA A 401 44.70 -4.83 4.60
N PRO A 402 43.70 -4.00 4.24
CA PRO A 402 42.40 -4.01 4.87
C PRO A 402 41.71 -5.36 4.68
N SER A 403 40.89 -5.75 5.66
CA SER A 403 40.09 -6.97 5.63
C SER A 403 38.93 -6.85 4.62
N GLN A 404 38.34 -5.66 4.52
CA GLN A 404 37.33 -5.34 3.52
C GLN A 404 37.40 -3.86 3.15
N VAL A 405 37.29 -3.57 1.85
CA VAL A 405 37.01 -2.23 1.31
C VAL A 405 35.77 -2.36 0.44
N SER A 406 34.71 -1.64 0.79
CA SER A 406 33.50 -1.57 -0.01
C SER A 406 33.15 -0.12 -0.32
N PHE A 407 32.76 0.11 -1.57
CA PHE A 407 32.24 1.37 -2.05
C PHE A 407 30.98 1.09 -2.86
N LYS A 408 29.89 1.79 -2.55
CA LYS A 408 28.65 1.69 -3.33
C LYS A 408 28.20 3.08 -3.75
N ALA A 409 28.03 3.27 -5.05
CA ALA A 409 27.43 4.45 -5.65
C ALA A 409 26.00 4.10 -6.06
N ASP A 410 24.99 4.73 -5.45
CA ASP A 410 23.56 4.46 -5.66
C ASP A 410 22.87 5.73 -6.16
N VAL A 411 22.44 5.70 -7.41
CA VAL A 411 21.80 6.81 -8.11
C VAL A 411 20.34 6.46 -8.28
N PHE A 412 19.44 7.26 -7.71
CA PHE A 412 18.00 7.07 -7.82
C PHE A 412 17.34 8.32 -8.37
N ARG A 413 16.62 8.17 -9.48
CA ARG A 413 15.87 9.23 -10.14
C ARG A 413 14.41 8.85 -10.26
N GLN A 414 13.54 9.66 -9.69
CA GLN A 414 12.10 9.62 -9.90
C GLN A 414 11.65 10.89 -10.63
N PHE A 415 10.91 10.69 -11.71
CA PHE A 415 10.25 11.74 -12.45
C PHE A 415 8.76 11.43 -12.53
N GLY A 416 7.96 12.23 -11.85
CA GLY A 416 6.50 12.24 -11.91
C GLY A 416 6.00 13.47 -12.67
N ALA A 417 5.02 13.30 -13.55
CA ALA A 417 4.31 14.38 -14.21
C ALA A 417 2.81 14.06 -14.24
N VAL A 418 2.01 14.90 -13.58
CA VAL A 418 0.55 14.74 -13.50
C VAL A 418 -0.13 15.90 -14.19
N ARG A 419 -1.05 15.59 -15.10
CA ARG A 419 -1.93 16.53 -15.75
C ARG A 419 -3.39 16.22 -15.39
N PRO A 420 -4.06 17.09 -14.60
CA PRO A 420 -5.49 16.99 -14.39
C PRO A 420 -6.26 17.20 -15.69
N ARG A 421 -7.38 16.49 -15.85
CA ARG A 421 -8.28 16.67 -17.00
C ARG A 421 -9.14 17.91 -16.78
N ASN A 422 -9.32 18.72 -17.82
CA ASN A 422 -10.29 19.80 -17.80
C ASN A 422 -11.70 19.25 -18.06
N VAL A 423 -12.46 19.01 -16.99
CA VAL A 423 -13.84 18.50 -17.04
C VAL A 423 -14.87 19.57 -17.42
N GLY A 424 -14.53 20.85 -17.29
CA GLY A 424 -15.42 21.98 -17.59
C GLY A 424 -15.49 22.37 -19.07
N GLY A 425 -14.71 21.68 -19.92
CA GLY A 425 -14.63 21.96 -21.35
C GLY A 425 -13.75 23.16 -21.72
N GLY A 426 -13.64 23.41 -23.03
CA GLY A 426 -12.79 24.47 -23.60
C GLY A 426 -11.41 23.99 -24.06
N PRO A 427 -10.68 24.81 -24.84
CA PRO A 427 -9.39 24.45 -25.42
C PRO A 427 -8.22 24.49 -24.41
N TYR A 428 -8.47 24.99 -23.20
CA TYR A 428 -7.44 25.18 -22.18
C TYR A 428 -7.02 23.86 -21.55
N GLN A 429 -5.73 23.55 -21.65
CA GLN A 429 -5.10 22.42 -20.97
C GLN A 429 -4.54 22.89 -19.63
N ILE A 430 -4.88 22.18 -18.55
CA ILE A 430 -4.32 22.44 -17.23
C ILE A 430 -2.81 22.12 -17.28
N PRO A 431 -1.93 23.00 -16.78
CA PRO A 431 -0.49 22.76 -16.81
C PRO A 431 -0.10 21.52 -15.99
N GLU A 432 0.94 20.82 -16.43
CA GLU A 432 1.49 19.68 -15.71
C GLU A 432 2.11 20.11 -14.38
N THR A 433 1.89 19.29 -13.35
CA THR A 433 2.63 19.37 -12.09
C THR A 433 3.73 18.30 -12.09
N TYR A 434 4.88 18.60 -11.48
CA TYR A 434 6.06 17.74 -11.55
C TYR A 434 6.51 17.30 -10.15
N ASN A 435 6.76 16.00 -10.00
CA ASN A 435 7.35 15.41 -8.80
C ASN A 435 8.74 14.86 -9.16
N LYS A 436 9.80 15.59 -8.79
CA LYS A 436 11.18 15.21 -9.13
C LYS A 436 12.00 14.91 -7.90
N TYR A 437 12.55 13.71 -7.88
CA TYR A 437 13.40 13.24 -6.80
C TYR A 437 14.62 12.54 -7.38
N PHE A 438 15.76 13.24 -7.39
CA PHE A 438 17.00 12.72 -7.96
C PHE A 438 18.10 12.75 -6.91
N THR A 439 18.46 11.59 -6.38
CA THR A 439 19.46 11.42 -5.34
C THR A 439 20.65 10.60 -5.82
N PHE A 440 21.79 10.87 -5.20
CA PHE A 440 23.02 10.13 -5.38
C PHE A 440 23.66 9.88 -4.01
N ASP A 441 23.48 8.65 -3.54
CA ASP A 441 24.02 8.18 -2.27
C ASP A 441 25.31 7.41 -2.49
N ARG A 442 26.31 7.65 -1.64
CA ARG A 442 27.60 6.99 -1.67
C ARG A 442 27.88 6.37 -0.32
N TYR A 443 28.15 5.08 -0.31
CA TYR A 443 28.45 4.32 0.90
C TYR A 443 29.92 3.89 0.85
N TYR A 444 30.60 4.07 1.96
CA TYR A 444 32.01 3.72 2.15
C TYR A 444 32.11 2.82 3.37
N VAL A 445 32.77 1.67 3.22
CA VAL A 445 33.05 0.74 4.31
C VAL A 445 34.51 0.31 4.20
N VAL A 446 35.28 0.54 5.25
CA VAL A 446 36.66 0.06 5.36
C VAL A 446 36.80 -0.64 6.69
N GLN A 447 37.02 -1.94 6.63
CA GLN A 447 37.32 -2.76 7.80
C GLN A 447 38.78 -3.17 7.72
N TRP A 448 39.54 -2.82 8.75
CA TRP A 448 40.97 -3.10 8.83
C TRP A 448 41.35 -3.64 10.20
N ASN A 449 41.57 -4.95 10.24
CA ASN A 449 42.22 -5.60 11.36
C ASN A 449 43.73 -5.34 11.29
N LEU A 450 44.20 -4.14 11.66
CA LEU A 450 45.61 -3.75 11.55
C LEU A 450 46.56 -4.75 12.25
N THR A 451 46.14 -5.27 13.40
CA THR A 451 46.79 -6.39 14.10
C THR A 451 45.71 -7.33 14.66
N ARG A 452 46.05 -8.51 15.14
CA ARG A 452 45.11 -9.39 15.88
C ARG A 452 44.49 -8.73 17.11
N SER A 453 45.11 -7.66 17.62
CA SER A 453 44.68 -6.89 18.77
C SER A 453 43.98 -5.58 18.43
N ILE A 454 44.14 -5.04 17.21
CA ILE A 454 43.60 -3.73 16.81
C ILE A 454 42.73 -3.91 15.58
N SER A 455 41.44 -3.61 15.71
CA SER A 455 40.50 -3.51 14.60
C SER A 455 40.03 -2.07 14.42
N ILE A 456 39.96 -1.64 13.16
CA ILE A 456 39.50 -0.33 12.74
C ILE A 456 38.35 -0.55 11.76
N ASP A 457 37.16 -0.06 12.11
CA ASP A 457 35.98 -0.10 11.28
C ASP A 457 35.55 1.33 10.95
N PHE A 458 35.61 1.71 9.69
CA PHE A 458 35.21 3.01 9.18
C PHE A 458 34.02 2.84 8.24
N ASN A 459 32.91 3.50 8.56
CA ASN A 459 31.72 3.58 7.73
C ASN A 459 31.41 5.04 7.43
N ALA A 460 31.10 5.37 6.18
CA ALA A 460 30.60 6.70 5.84
C ALA A 460 29.48 6.63 4.80
N ILE A 461 28.52 7.53 4.93
CA ILE A 461 27.40 7.71 4.02
C ILE A 461 27.39 9.17 3.58
N ASN A 462 27.45 9.40 2.28
CA ASN A 462 27.26 10.72 1.70
C ASN A 462 25.99 10.72 0.86
N ARG A 463 24.97 11.45 1.32
CA ARG A 463 23.72 11.66 0.58
C ARG A 463 23.81 12.98 -0.17
N ALA A 464 23.53 12.93 -1.47
CA ALA A 464 23.48 14.12 -2.31
C ALA A 464 22.20 14.16 -3.13
N ARG A 465 21.77 15.37 -3.47
CA ARG A 465 20.66 15.64 -4.39
C ARG A 465 21.20 16.23 -5.67
N ILE A 466 20.73 15.74 -6.80
CA ILE A 466 21.06 16.27 -8.12
C ILE A 466 19.97 17.29 -8.47
N ASP A 467 20.37 18.56 -8.56
CA ASP A 467 19.44 19.63 -8.88
C ASP A 467 19.05 19.56 -10.37
N GLU A 468 17.74 19.57 -10.66
CA GLU A 468 17.19 19.50 -12.01
C GLU A 468 16.45 20.81 -12.36
N PRO A 469 16.53 21.29 -13.62
CA PRO A 469 15.73 22.43 -14.08
C PRO A 469 14.23 22.20 -13.96
N ALA A 470 13.42 23.27 -13.93
CA ALA A 470 11.96 23.18 -13.88
C ALA A 470 11.33 22.56 -15.15
N GLY A 471 10.18 21.91 -14.99
CA GLY A 471 9.38 21.35 -16.08
C GLY A 471 9.94 20.06 -16.72
N ARG A 472 9.45 19.65 -17.89
CA ARG A 472 10.06 18.54 -18.63
C ARG A 472 11.51 18.85 -19.08
N ILE A 473 12.33 17.80 -19.17
CA ILE A 473 13.75 17.84 -19.55
C ILE A 473 13.89 17.53 -21.05
N ASP A 474 13.28 18.36 -21.88
CA ASP A 474 13.20 18.11 -23.33
C ASP A 474 14.31 18.83 -24.11
N THR A 475 14.71 20.03 -23.66
CA THR A 475 15.74 20.82 -24.33
C THR A 475 17.15 20.31 -24.03
N LYS A 476 18.07 20.50 -25.01
CA LYS A 476 19.47 20.09 -24.88
C LYS A 476 20.16 20.75 -23.67
N SER A 477 19.95 22.05 -23.48
CA SER A 477 20.48 22.79 -22.32
C SER A 477 20.04 22.17 -20.97
N LYS A 478 18.77 21.78 -20.83
CA LYS A 478 18.29 21.13 -19.60
C LYS A 478 18.93 19.74 -19.42
N LYS A 479 19.08 18.95 -20.48
CA LYS A 479 19.74 17.64 -20.43
C LYS A 479 21.20 17.76 -20.02
N ASP A 480 21.92 18.72 -20.60
CA ASP A 480 23.33 18.99 -20.29
C ASP A 480 23.50 19.48 -18.84
N SER A 481 22.58 20.31 -18.33
CA SER A 481 22.56 20.72 -16.91
C SER A 481 22.42 19.53 -15.96
N VAL A 482 21.45 18.64 -16.20
CA VAL A 482 21.26 17.43 -15.38
C VAL A 482 22.48 16.51 -15.44
N ARG A 483 23.05 16.32 -16.64
CA ARG A 483 24.27 15.53 -16.84
C ARG A 483 25.45 16.11 -16.06
N ASN A 484 25.68 17.42 -16.16
CA ASN A 484 26.75 18.11 -15.46
C ASN A 484 26.58 18.00 -13.94
N ASN A 485 25.36 18.16 -13.43
CA ASN A 485 25.08 18.03 -11.99
C ASN A 485 25.27 16.59 -11.49
N LEU A 486 24.92 15.58 -12.31
CA LEU A 486 25.20 14.17 -12.01
C LEU A 486 26.70 13.89 -11.94
N PHE A 487 27.49 14.33 -12.92
CA PHE A 487 28.95 14.11 -12.93
C PHE A 487 29.69 14.91 -11.85
N LYS A 488 29.14 16.05 -11.40
CA LYS A 488 29.63 16.78 -10.22
C LYS A 488 29.33 16.07 -8.89
N GLY A 489 28.57 14.97 -8.90
CA GLY A 489 28.19 14.23 -7.70
C GLY A 489 27.00 14.82 -6.93
N GLY A 490 26.28 15.77 -7.54
CA GLY A 490 25.19 16.50 -6.90
C GLY A 490 25.64 17.42 -5.76
N ARG A 491 24.66 18.05 -5.12
CA ARG A 491 24.83 18.85 -3.92
C ARG A 491 24.63 17.97 -2.69
N ASN A 492 25.66 17.83 -1.86
CA ASN A 492 25.57 17.04 -0.64
C ASN A 492 24.50 17.63 0.29
N THR A 493 23.62 16.78 0.80
CA THR A 493 22.59 17.14 1.79
C THR A 493 22.94 16.62 3.18
N GLU A 494 23.63 15.49 3.24
CA GLU A 494 24.04 14.88 4.49
C GLU A 494 25.33 14.10 4.29
N TYR A 495 26.21 14.15 5.29
CA TYR A 495 27.37 13.30 5.39
C TYR A 495 27.47 12.77 6.82
N SER A 496 27.43 11.45 6.98
CA SER A 496 27.66 10.79 8.25
C SER A 496 28.86 9.87 8.14
N GLN A 497 29.72 9.88 9.15
CA GLN A 497 30.82 8.93 9.28
C GLN A 497 30.85 8.37 10.69
N GLU A 498 31.27 7.12 10.79
CA GLU A 498 31.47 6.41 12.03
C GLU A 498 32.80 5.66 11.97
N LEU A 499 33.67 5.93 12.94
CA LEU A 499 34.95 5.26 13.11
C LEU A 499 34.94 4.54 14.46
N THR A 500 35.08 3.23 14.41
CA THR A 500 35.26 2.38 15.60
C THR A 500 36.67 1.82 15.60
N VAL A 501 37.44 2.13 16.64
CA VAL A 501 38.76 1.54 16.90
C VAL A 501 38.64 0.68 18.15
N ALA A 502 38.81 -0.62 18.00
CA ALA A 502 38.85 -1.54 19.13
C ALA A 502 40.28 -2.06 19.33
N TYR A 503 40.77 -1.95 20.57
CA TYR A 503 42.05 -2.48 21.01
C TYR A 503 41.85 -3.52 22.11
N ASN A 504 42.04 -4.77 21.74
CA ASN A 504 42.16 -5.89 22.67
C ASN A 504 43.62 -5.97 23.11
N VAL A 505 43.92 -5.43 24.28
CA VAL A 505 45.28 -5.42 24.82
C VAL A 505 45.73 -6.86 25.01
N PRO A 506 46.87 -7.29 24.44
CA PRO A 506 47.33 -8.68 24.50
C PRO A 506 47.96 -9.02 25.85
N THR A 507 47.24 -8.76 26.95
CA THR A 507 47.63 -9.06 28.34
C THR A 507 48.00 -10.53 28.54
N GLN A 508 47.34 -11.44 27.82
CA GLN A 508 47.66 -12.87 27.76
C GLN A 508 49.10 -13.18 27.34
N LYS A 509 49.73 -12.29 26.55
CA LYS A 509 51.14 -12.44 26.11
C LYS A 509 52.14 -11.86 27.11
N ILE A 510 51.68 -11.18 28.15
CA ILE A 510 52.52 -10.59 29.20
C ILE A 510 52.46 -11.53 30.41
N PRO A 511 53.57 -12.20 30.79
CA PRO A 511 53.56 -13.21 31.86
C PRO A 511 53.02 -12.72 33.21
N LEU A 512 53.12 -11.42 33.52
CA LEU A 512 52.57 -10.85 34.75
C LEU A 512 51.05 -10.56 34.68
N LEU A 513 50.51 -10.34 33.48
CA LEU A 513 49.15 -9.81 33.27
C LEU A 513 48.20 -10.78 32.55
N ASN A 514 48.61 -12.02 32.29
CA ASN A 514 47.78 -12.98 31.54
C ASN A 514 46.45 -13.41 32.21
N TRP A 515 46.21 -13.01 33.46
CA TRP A 515 44.97 -13.21 34.23
C TRP A 515 43.96 -12.07 34.03
N THR A 516 44.34 -11.03 33.29
CA THR A 516 43.46 -9.91 32.95
C THR A 516 43.09 -9.95 31.48
N THR A 517 41.87 -9.51 31.16
CA THR A 517 41.42 -9.24 29.79
C THR A 517 41.04 -7.76 29.73
N LEU A 518 41.72 -7.00 28.87
CA LEU A 518 41.48 -5.57 28.75
C LEU A 518 41.12 -5.22 27.32
N ARG A 519 39.91 -4.68 27.12
CA ARG A 519 39.39 -4.23 25.84
C ARG A 519 39.04 -2.75 25.91
N ALA A 520 39.74 -1.94 25.14
CA ALA A 520 39.40 -0.54 24.92
C ALA A 520 38.69 -0.39 23.57
N THR A 521 37.61 0.37 23.53
CA THR A 521 36.90 0.72 22.28
C THR A 521 36.69 2.22 22.23
N TYR A 522 37.04 2.81 21.10
CA TYR A 522 36.80 4.22 20.80
C TYR A 522 35.87 4.29 19.59
N ASN A 523 34.64 4.75 19.80
CA ASN A 523 33.68 5.01 18.73
C ASN A 523 33.54 6.52 18.57
N THR A 524 33.65 7.02 17.35
CA THR A 524 33.37 8.41 17.03
C THR A 524 32.43 8.50 15.83
N ARG A 525 31.41 9.33 15.96
CA ARG A 525 30.45 9.63 14.91
C ARG A 525 30.48 11.11 14.60
N TYR A 526 30.56 11.44 13.32
CA TYR A 526 30.45 12.81 12.84
C TYR A 526 29.33 12.89 11.82
N ASN A 527 28.40 13.82 12.02
CA ASN A 527 27.36 14.12 11.04
C ASN A 527 27.41 15.59 10.64
N TRP A 528 27.29 15.81 9.34
CA TRP A 528 27.12 17.11 8.70
C TRP A 528 25.78 17.10 7.99
N LEU A 529 24.91 18.06 8.32
CA LEU A 529 23.60 18.21 7.71
C LEU A 529 23.51 19.58 7.04
N ALA A 530 23.21 19.58 5.74
CA ALA A 530 23.02 20.81 4.99
C ALA A 530 21.73 21.52 5.41
N ALA A 531 21.79 22.84 5.55
CA ALA A 531 20.60 23.65 5.74
C ALA A 531 19.65 23.57 4.53
N SER A 532 18.36 23.79 4.77
CA SER A 532 17.37 23.90 3.70
C SER A 532 17.73 25.02 2.72
N LEU A 533 17.38 24.86 1.44
CA LEU A 533 17.57 25.92 0.44
C LEU A 533 16.78 27.18 0.78
N LEU A 534 15.66 27.05 1.51
CA LEU A 534 14.87 28.20 1.98
C LEU A 534 15.61 29.04 3.02
N ALA A 535 16.59 28.46 3.71
CA ALA A 535 17.42 29.13 4.72
C ALA A 535 18.76 29.61 4.17
N ARG A 536 18.89 29.64 2.83
CA ARG A 536 20.04 30.17 2.09
C ARG A 536 19.57 31.22 1.08
N THR A 537 18.80 32.20 1.54
CA THR A 537 18.44 33.38 0.74
C THR A 537 19.43 34.52 1.04
N PRO A 538 19.49 35.56 0.19
CA PRO A 538 20.31 36.73 0.48
C PRO A 538 19.98 37.40 1.82
N GLU A 539 18.72 37.30 2.28
CA GLU A 539 18.31 37.89 3.58
C GLU A 539 18.61 36.98 4.79
N ILE A 540 18.59 35.65 4.61
CA ILE A 540 18.77 34.68 5.70
C ILE A 540 19.74 33.59 5.22
N ASN A 541 20.95 33.58 5.80
CA ASN A 541 21.98 32.57 5.53
C ASN A 541 22.30 31.78 6.81
N LEU A 542 21.49 30.76 7.09
CA LEU A 542 21.75 29.83 8.17
C LEU A 542 22.76 28.77 7.71
N GLY A 543 23.83 28.60 8.48
CA GLY A 543 24.89 27.62 8.22
C GLY A 543 24.43 26.17 8.33
N ASN A 544 25.32 25.25 7.95
CA ASN A 544 25.07 23.81 8.10
C ASN A 544 25.26 23.37 9.55
N VAL A 545 24.59 22.29 9.96
CA VAL A 545 24.71 21.75 11.31
C VAL A 545 25.77 20.64 11.33
N LEU A 546 26.65 20.72 12.33
CA LEU A 546 27.73 19.78 12.57
C LEU A 546 27.49 19.12 13.93
N SER A 547 27.57 17.80 14.00
CA SER A 547 27.49 17.05 15.25
C SER A 547 28.65 16.08 15.35
N ASN A 548 29.25 15.98 16.53
CA ASN A 548 30.31 15.04 16.83
C ASN A 548 29.97 14.31 18.14
N THR A 549 30.10 12.99 18.13
CA THR A 549 29.90 12.15 19.30
C THR A 549 31.13 11.27 19.46
N GLN A 550 31.58 11.13 20.70
CA GLN A 550 32.73 10.29 21.05
C GLN A 550 32.37 9.44 22.26
N THR A 551 32.56 8.13 22.11
CA THR A 551 32.33 7.16 23.18
C THR A 551 33.61 6.38 23.40
N LYS A 552 34.12 6.42 24.63
CA LYS A 552 35.31 5.69 25.08
C LYS A 552 34.85 4.64 26.09
N THR A 553 34.97 3.38 25.72
CA THR A 553 34.58 2.26 26.59
C THR A 553 35.81 1.44 26.90
N ILE A 554 36.06 1.19 28.18
CA ILE A 554 37.16 0.33 28.65
C ILE A 554 36.53 -0.77 29.49
N ASN A 555 36.61 -2.00 28.99
CA ASN A 555 36.13 -3.19 29.68
C ASN A 555 37.35 -3.99 30.13
N GLY A 556 37.53 -4.07 31.44
CA GLY A 556 38.53 -4.89 32.09
C GLY A 556 37.86 -6.04 32.83
N GLU A 557 38.25 -7.27 32.56
CA GLU A 557 37.85 -8.44 33.33
C GLU A 557 39.10 -9.02 34.02
N LEU A 558 38.94 -9.35 35.29
CA LEU A 558 40.02 -9.80 36.16
C LEU A 558 39.70 -11.22 36.63
N LYS A 559 40.42 -12.21 36.11
CA LYS A 559 40.26 -13.62 36.50
C LYS A 559 41.16 -13.93 37.68
N PHE A 560 40.67 -13.63 38.89
CA PHE A 560 41.43 -13.84 40.12
C PHE A 560 41.80 -15.31 40.37
N GLU A 561 41.03 -16.27 39.84
CA GLU A 561 41.37 -17.69 39.87
C GLU A 561 42.74 -17.98 39.22
N ASP A 562 42.99 -17.41 38.04
CA ASP A 562 44.27 -17.54 37.32
C ASP A 562 45.41 -16.84 38.06
N LEU A 563 45.11 -15.75 38.78
CA LEU A 563 46.08 -15.03 39.61
C LEU A 563 46.48 -15.86 40.85
N TYR A 564 45.50 -16.42 41.56
CA TYR A 564 45.72 -17.22 42.77
C TYR A 564 46.50 -18.50 42.46
N GLN A 565 46.27 -19.11 41.30
CA GLN A 565 47.02 -20.30 40.85
C GLN A 565 48.52 -20.02 40.57
N LYS A 566 48.93 -18.76 40.39
CA LYS A 566 50.34 -18.40 40.18
C LYS A 566 51.14 -18.24 41.46
N TRP A 567 50.50 -17.78 42.53
CA TRP A 567 51.19 -17.59 43.81
C TRP A 567 51.20 -18.91 44.57
N ARG A 568 52.40 -19.48 44.83
CA ARG A 568 52.56 -20.80 45.47
C ARG A 568 51.78 -20.93 46.78
N PHE A 569 51.68 -19.84 47.54
CA PHE A 569 50.94 -19.76 48.80
C PHE A 569 49.41 -19.79 48.60
N LEU A 570 48.88 -19.00 47.66
CA LEU A 570 47.44 -18.93 47.36
C LEU A 570 46.94 -20.14 46.58
N LYS A 571 47.81 -20.76 45.78
CA LYS A 571 47.55 -22.03 45.11
C LYS A 571 47.24 -23.14 46.11
N ALA A 572 47.93 -23.19 47.25
CA ALA A 572 47.71 -24.17 48.30
C ALA A 572 46.37 -23.98 49.04
N VAL A 573 45.91 -22.73 49.15
CA VAL A 573 44.60 -22.39 49.76
C VAL A 573 43.45 -22.70 48.80
N ASN A 574 43.63 -22.44 47.50
CA ASN A 574 42.62 -22.68 46.47
C ASN A 574 42.59 -24.13 45.95
N SER A 575 43.57 -24.98 46.31
CA SER A 575 43.68 -26.38 45.88
C SER A 575 42.95 -27.39 46.77
N ASN A 576 42.19 -26.94 47.78
CA ASN A 576 41.43 -27.84 48.65
C ASN A 576 40.08 -28.22 48.04
N ALA A 577 40.12 -28.89 46.89
CA ALA A 577 39.09 -29.82 46.45
C ALA A 577 39.71 -30.78 45.42
N PRO A 578 40.02 -32.04 45.80
CA PRO A 578 40.50 -33.03 44.84
C PRO A 578 39.35 -33.44 43.93
N ASN A 579 39.35 -32.95 42.69
CA ASN A 579 38.52 -33.52 41.63
C ASN A 579 39.09 -34.90 41.27
N LEU A 580 38.45 -35.95 41.78
CA LEU A 580 38.68 -37.35 41.40
C LEU A 580 38.21 -37.55 39.94
N GLN A 581 39.04 -37.17 38.97
CA GLN A 581 38.88 -37.64 37.60
C GLN A 581 39.44 -39.06 37.49
N LYS A 582 38.52 -40.04 37.40
CA LYS A 582 38.78 -41.42 37.03
C LYS A 582 39.64 -41.47 35.76
N LYS A 583 40.80 -42.12 35.90
CA LYS A 583 41.78 -42.40 34.85
C LYS A 583 41.20 -43.46 33.91
N ASN A 584 40.78 -43.07 32.71
CA ASN A 584 40.56 -44.05 31.63
C ASN A 584 41.94 -44.57 31.16
N PRO A 585 42.11 -45.88 30.92
CA PRO A 585 43.38 -46.45 30.47
C PRO A 585 43.63 -46.15 28.98
N PRO A 586 44.91 -46.17 28.54
CA PRO A 586 45.31 -45.67 27.23
C PRO A 586 45.06 -46.71 26.11
N PRO A 587 44.85 -46.29 24.85
CA PRO A 587 44.83 -47.22 23.73
C PRO A 587 46.26 -47.68 23.41
N GLY A 588 46.54 -48.95 23.66
CA GLY A 588 47.79 -49.60 23.26
C GLY A 588 47.79 -49.92 21.76
N ASN A 589 48.86 -49.52 21.09
CA ASN A 589 49.11 -49.83 19.69
C ASN A 589 50.01 -51.07 19.60
N LYS A 590 49.55 -52.15 18.95
CA LYS A 590 50.41 -53.20 18.39
C LYS A 590 49.88 -53.64 17.04
N ASN A 591 50.74 -53.50 16.05
CA ASN A 591 50.59 -53.95 14.67
C ASN A 591 50.55 -55.48 14.55
N ALA A 592 50.04 -55.87 13.38
CA ALA A 592 50.42 -57.04 12.56
C ALA A 592 49.57 -58.31 12.66
N ASP A 593 48.88 -58.51 11.54
CA ASP A 593 48.74 -59.74 10.77
C ASP A 593 47.57 -60.71 10.99
N ASN A 594 46.84 -60.79 9.88
CA ASN A 594 46.29 -61.97 9.22
C ASN A 594 44.88 -62.48 9.56
N LYS A 595 44.03 -62.18 8.56
CA LYS A 595 43.29 -63.15 7.74
C LYS A 595 41.92 -63.65 8.24
N LYS A 596 41.02 -63.57 7.24
CA LYS A 596 39.82 -64.37 6.97
C LYS A 596 38.51 -63.91 7.63
N GLY A 597 37.66 -63.34 6.79
CA GLY A 597 36.48 -64.11 6.35
C GLY A 597 35.11 -63.71 6.89
N ARG A 598 34.43 -62.85 6.13
CA ARG A 598 33.10 -63.05 5.52
C ARG A 598 31.82 -63.20 6.39
N LYS A 599 30.80 -62.45 5.93
CA LYS A 599 29.31 -62.56 6.05
C LYS A 599 28.70 -61.90 7.30
N ALA A 600 27.97 -60.79 7.16
CA ALA A 600 26.62 -60.59 6.60
C ALA A 600 25.50 -61.01 7.57
N GLY A 601 24.65 -60.06 7.95
CA GLY A 601 23.42 -60.30 8.71
C GLY A 601 22.65 -59.01 8.99
N LYS A 602 21.42 -58.94 8.51
CA LYS A 602 20.47 -57.82 8.46
C LYS A 602 19.57 -57.77 9.70
N ASN A 603 19.03 -56.56 9.94
CA ASN A 603 17.67 -56.24 10.36
C ASN A 603 17.21 -56.31 11.83
N ASN A 604 16.55 -55.20 12.19
CA ASN A 604 15.31 -55.04 12.97
C ASN A 604 15.32 -55.40 14.46
N SER A 605 14.53 -54.78 15.33
CA SER A 605 13.72 -53.56 15.34
C SER A 605 13.10 -53.51 16.74
N ASP A 606 12.96 -52.30 17.27
CA ASP A 606 11.82 -51.83 18.07
C ASP A 606 11.68 -52.11 19.57
N SER A 607 11.13 -51.06 20.21
CA SER A 607 10.48 -50.94 21.53
C SER A 607 11.35 -51.08 22.79
N GLY A 608 11.22 -50.26 23.83
CA GLY A 608 10.28 -49.20 24.18
C GLY A 608 10.51 -48.73 25.63
N ALA A 609 9.72 -47.74 26.08
CA ALA A 609 9.59 -47.18 27.44
C ALA A 609 10.71 -46.22 27.88
N ASP A 610 10.47 -45.15 28.64
CA ASP A 610 9.31 -44.34 29.06
C ASP A 610 9.94 -43.16 29.81
N GLN A 611 9.36 -41.95 29.74
CA GLN A 611 9.06 -41.13 30.94
C GLN A 611 8.59 -39.72 30.60
N ALA A 612 7.60 -39.33 31.41
CA ALA A 612 6.81 -38.12 31.37
C ALA A 612 7.38 -37.00 32.27
N ASP A 613 6.76 -35.84 32.09
CA ASP A 613 6.50 -34.75 33.04
C ASP A 613 7.65 -33.88 33.58
N SER A 614 7.59 -32.59 33.20
CA SER A 614 7.61 -31.52 34.21
C SER A 614 6.79 -30.30 33.74
N LYS A 615 5.85 -29.90 34.59
CA LYS A 615 5.05 -28.66 34.56
C LYS A 615 5.87 -27.49 35.10
N ASN A 616 5.67 -26.29 34.56
CA ASN A 616 5.76 -24.98 35.23
C ASN A 616 4.98 -23.98 34.35
N ALA A 617 3.78 -23.56 34.73
CA ALA A 617 3.44 -22.49 35.68
C ALA A 617 3.51 -21.09 35.02
N ASP A 618 2.31 -20.58 34.72
CA ASP A 618 1.98 -19.30 34.09
C ASP A 618 2.27 -18.07 34.98
N GLN A 619 2.66 -16.97 34.33
CA GLN A 619 2.41 -15.59 34.80
C GLN A 619 2.00 -14.72 33.60
N PRO A 620 0.96 -13.87 33.70
CA PRO A 620 0.53 -12.99 32.62
C PRO A 620 1.12 -11.58 32.76
N ASP A 621 1.63 -11.03 31.65
CA ASP A 621 2.14 -9.65 31.58
C ASP A 621 1.07 -8.68 31.09
N GLN A 622 1.09 -7.50 31.71
CA GLN A 622 0.11 -6.42 31.63
C GLN A 622 0.33 -5.50 30.41
N ASN A 623 -0.77 -5.02 29.82
CA ASN A 623 -0.78 -3.96 28.82
C ASN A 623 -0.39 -2.59 29.43
N PRO A 624 0.29 -1.70 28.69
CA PRO A 624 0.53 -0.32 29.11
C PRO A 624 -0.65 0.61 28.76
N PRO A 625 -0.84 1.74 29.49
CA PRO A 625 -1.91 2.69 29.21
C PRO A 625 -1.52 3.75 28.18
N ASP A 626 -2.55 4.22 27.49
CA ASP A 626 -2.56 5.40 26.62
C ASP A 626 -2.12 6.68 27.35
N VAL A 627 -1.41 7.54 26.64
CA VAL A 627 -1.15 8.93 27.03
C VAL A 627 -1.64 9.84 25.91
N ASN A 628 -2.47 10.81 26.32
CA ASN A 628 -3.09 11.88 25.53
C ASN A 628 -2.13 12.71 24.67
#